data_AF-A0A9W6P6N4-F1
#
_entry.id   AF-A0A9W6P6N4-F1
#
_cell.length_a   1.000
_cell.length_b   1.000
_cell.length_c   1.000
_cell.angle_alpha   90.00
_cell.angle_beta   90.00
_cell.angle_gamma   90.00
#
_symmetry.space_group_name_H-M   'P 1'
#
loop_
_entity.id
_entity.type
_entity.pdbx_description
1 polymer ?
#
loop_
_entity_poly.entity_id
_entity_poly.type
_entity_poly.pdbx_seq_one_letter_code
_entity_poly.pdbx_strand_id
1 'polypeptide(L)'
;MVAASALSVSSPASAEDQSQAQAPANRVCAKAYVQGTGWTAEQCANTGQSVTVGAAGAGRPVEAVEMAVAGSRLCARGYLQGTGWQAEQCAASGTRITLGAPGKGLRLEAVLFSVQSGMICGNSYVQGVGWNPIWYCGVDGESNGIGTTGQNKRMEAVAFMIV
;
A
#
# COMPACT_ATOMS: atom_id res chain seq x y z
N MET A 1 -62.67 -7.45 -37.73
CA MET A 1 -61.33 -8.07 -37.56
C MET A 1 -60.31 -6.99 -37.91
N VAL A 2 -59.13 -6.97 -37.25
CA VAL A 2 -58.12 -5.90 -37.21
C VAL A 2 -58.47 -4.81 -36.16
N ALA A 3 -57.63 -4.43 -35.20
CA ALA A 3 -56.45 -5.02 -34.56
C ALA A 3 -56.29 -4.27 -33.22
N ALA A 4 -55.89 -4.99 -32.16
CA ALA A 4 -55.49 -4.38 -30.90
C ALA A 4 -54.12 -3.70 -31.05
N SER A 5 -53.95 -2.51 -30.47
CA SER A 5 -52.65 -1.87 -30.32
C SER A 5 -52.67 -0.99 -29.06
N ALA A 6 -52.27 -1.58 -27.94
CA ALA A 6 -51.90 -0.85 -26.74
C ALA A 6 -50.39 -0.60 -26.77
N LEU A 7 -49.98 0.64 -27.02
CA LEU A 7 -48.59 1.07 -26.89
C LEU A 7 -48.35 1.52 -25.44
N SER A 8 -47.63 0.69 -24.69
CA SER A 8 -47.04 1.06 -23.40
C SER A 8 -45.64 1.57 -23.69
N VAL A 9 -45.35 2.84 -23.42
CA VAL A 9 -43.97 3.36 -23.47
C VAL A 9 -43.60 3.81 -22.07
N SER A 10 -42.73 2.99 -21.48
CA SER A 10 -42.02 3.15 -20.22
C SER A 10 -41.10 4.38 -20.24
N SER A 11 -41.15 5.17 -19.17
CA SER A 11 -40.11 6.15 -18.84
C SER A 11 -38.76 5.46 -18.63
N PRO A 12 -37.66 6.02 -19.16
CA PRO A 12 -36.36 5.76 -18.57
C PRO A 12 -36.01 6.94 -17.66
N ALA A 13 -36.03 6.70 -16.35
CA ALA A 13 -35.15 7.39 -15.43
C ALA A 13 -33.72 6.94 -15.81
N SER A 14 -32.99 7.77 -16.54
CA SER A 14 -31.66 7.44 -17.04
C SER A 14 -30.57 8.07 -16.19
N ALA A 15 -29.92 7.17 -15.45
CA ALA A 15 -28.48 7.10 -15.23
C ALA A 15 -27.83 8.26 -14.45
N GLU A 16 -27.77 8.07 -13.13
CA GLU A 16 -26.65 8.57 -12.34
C GLU A 16 -25.35 8.01 -12.93
N ASP A 17 -24.52 8.92 -13.42
CA ASP A 17 -23.16 8.70 -13.91
C ASP A 17 -22.28 8.16 -12.78
N GLN A 18 -22.31 6.83 -12.58
CA GLN A 18 -21.28 6.14 -11.83
C GLN A 18 -20.12 5.84 -12.76
N SER A 19 -19.29 6.85 -13.04
CA SER A 19 -17.93 6.63 -13.50
C SER A 19 -17.14 5.96 -12.37
N GLN A 20 -17.31 4.65 -12.21
CA GLN A 20 -16.29 3.82 -11.59
C GLN A 20 -15.09 3.87 -12.52
N ALA A 21 -14.22 4.85 -12.33
CA ALA A 21 -12.90 4.83 -12.91
C ALA A 21 -12.26 3.51 -12.49
N GLN A 22 -12.14 2.57 -13.44
CA GLN A 22 -11.40 1.35 -13.26
C GLN A 22 -9.99 1.76 -12.85
N ALA A 23 -9.73 1.68 -11.56
CA ALA A 23 -8.43 1.50 -10.94
C ALA A 23 -7.41 1.02 -11.99
N PRO A 24 -6.41 1.83 -12.42
CA PRO A 24 -5.46 1.38 -13.45
C PRO A 24 -4.88 0.03 -13.03
N ALA A 25 -4.83 -0.90 -14.00
CA ALA A 25 -4.59 -2.31 -13.74
C ALA A 25 -3.28 -2.56 -12.97
N ASN A 26 -2.27 -1.71 -13.18
CA ASN A 26 -0.98 -1.76 -12.47
C ASN A 26 -0.71 -0.45 -11.74
N ARG A 27 -0.91 -0.43 -10.43
CA ARG A 27 -0.50 0.68 -9.56
C ARG A 27 -0.19 0.20 -8.15
N VAL A 28 0.60 0.98 -7.43
CA VAL A 28 0.78 0.83 -5.98
C VAL A 28 0.12 2.00 -5.27
N CYS A 29 -0.63 1.71 -4.20
CA CYS A 29 -1.17 2.71 -3.29
C CYS A 29 -0.66 2.44 -1.88
N ALA A 30 -0.33 3.49 -1.14
CA ALA A 30 0.08 3.38 0.26
C ALA A 30 -0.33 4.61 1.08
N LYS A 31 -0.42 4.41 2.40
CA LYS A 31 -0.44 5.47 3.44
C LYS A 31 0.24 4.96 4.70
N ALA A 32 0.74 5.87 5.53
CA ALA A 32 1.40 5.53 6.78
C ALA A 32 0.63 6.11 7.97
N TYR A 33 0.56 5.37 9.08
CA TYR A 33 0.17 5.92 10.36
C TYR A 33 1.42 6.46 11.05
N VAL A 34 1.54 7.78 11.13
CA VAL A 34 2.67 8.47 11.78
C VAL A 34 2.29 8.80 13.22
N GLN A 35 3.12 8.39 14.16
CA GLN A 35 2.87 8.59 15.59
C GLN A 35 2.61 10.06 15.92
N GLY A 36 1.45 10.33 16.54
CA GLY A 36 0.98 11.67 16.91
C GLY A 36 0.34 12.49 15.78
N THR A 37 0.23 11.95 14.56
CA THR A 37 -0.46 12.61 13.41
C THR A 37 -1.59 11.76 12.91
N GLY A 38 -1.44 10.44 12.97
CA GLY A 38 -2.39 9.51 12.40
C GLY A 38 -2.06 9.18 10.96
N TRP A 39 -3.08 8.80 10.20
CA TRP A 39 -2.93 8.41 8.81
C TRP A 39 -2.55 9.60 7.92
N THR A 40 -1.50 9.45 7.13
CA THR A 40 -1.23 10.35 6.00
C THR A 40 -2.31 10.18 4.92
N ALA A 41 -2.42 11.18 4.02
CA ALA A 41 -3.17 10.99 2.80
C ALA A 41 -2.66 9.75 2.03
N GLU A 42 -3.57 9.03 1.38
CA GLU A 42 -3.20 7.94 0.49
C GLU A 42 -2.53 8.49 -0.76
N GLN A 43 -1.40 7.90 -1.11
CA GLN A 43 -0.72 8.16 -2.37
C GLN A 43 -0.84 6.92 -3.24
N CYS A 44 -1.09 7.13 -4.53
CA CYS A 44 -1.10 6.09 -5.53
C CYS A 44 -0.19 6.48 -6.69
N ALA A 45 0.57 5.52 -7.21
CA ALA A 45 1.47 5.72 -8.33
C ALA A 45 1.33 4.57 -9.34
N ASN A 46 1.36 4.91 -10.62
CA ASN A 46 1.37 3.93 -11.70
C ASN A 46 2.76 3.30 -11.85
N THR A 47 2.87 2.31 -12.73
CA THR A 47 4.15 1.69 -13.10
C THR A 47 5.25 2.72 -13.38
N GLY A 48 6.43 2.49 -12.81
CA GLY A 48 7.62 3.34 -12.95
C GLY A 48 7.63 4.60 -12.05
N GLN A 49 6.58 4.83 -11.26
CA GLN A 49 6.50 5.94 -10.31
C GLN A 49 6.47 5.41 -8.87
N SER A 50 7.05 6.17 -7.95
CA SER A 50 7.05 5.81 -6.53
C SER A 50 6.01 6.59 -5.73
N VAL A 51 5.46 5.93 -4.72
CA VAL A 51 4.74 6.57 -3.60
C VAL A 51 5.68 6.69 -2.41
N THR A 52 5.59 7.78 -1.65
CA THR A 52 6.37 7.98 -0.42
C THR A 52 5.46 8.42 0.71
N VAL A 53 5.38 7.61 1.77
CA VAL A 53 4.46 7.83 2.89
C VAL A 53 5.21 7.84 4.20
N GLY A 54 4.71 8.62 5.16
CA GLY A 54 5.42 8.95 6.40
C GLY A 54 6.00 10.37 6.37
N ALA A 55 6.96 10.64 7.25
CA ALA A 55 7.58 11.94 7.41
C ALA A 55 9.09 11.79 7.68
N ALA A 56 9.88 11.66 6.60
CA ALA A 56 11.32 11.49 6.67
C ALA A 56 12.00 12.68 7.38
N GLY A 57 12.83 12.40 8.39
CA GLY A 57 13.58 13.42 9.14
C GLY A 57 12.76 14.18 10.16
N ALA A 58 11.45 13.90 10.29
CA ALA A 58 10.59 14.57 11.26
C ALA A 58 10.77 14.04 12.69
N GLY A 59 11.58 13.00 12.89
CA GLY A 59 11.81 12.42 14.21
C GLY A 59 10.66 11.54 14.71
N ARG A 60 9.71 11.19 13.84
CA ARG A 60 8.44 10.54 14.22
C ARG A 60 8.32 9.16 13.59
N PRO A 61 8.03 8.10 14.38
CA PRO A 61 7.95 6.76 13.85
C PRO A 61 6.69 6.55 13.02
N VAL A 62 6.84 5.73 11.98
CA VAL A 62 5.73 5.03 11.33
C VAL A 62 5.33 3.86 12.23
N GLU A 63 4.08 3.84 12.67
CA GLU A 63 3.52 2.74 13.47
C GLU A 63 2.82 1.69 12.60
N ALA A 64 2.33 2.10 11.43
CA ALA A 64 1.70 1.22 10.46
C ALA A 64 1.86 1.72 9.03
N VAL A 65 1.84 0.80 8.08
CA VAL A 65 1.75 1.06 6.65
C VAL A 65 0.55 0.28 6.12
N GLU A 66 -0.35 0.97 5.43
CA GLU A 66 -1.41 0.33 4.65
C GLU A 66 -1.02 0.43 3.18
N MET A 67 -1.11 -0.67 2.45
CA MET A 67 -0.74 -0.71 1.03
C MET A 67 -1.60 -1.67 0.22
N ALA A 68 -1.75 -1.37 -1.06
CA ALA A 68 -2.35 -2.24 -2.06
C ALA A 68 -1.54 -2.17 -3.37
N VAL A 69 -1.47 -3.30 -4.06
CA VAL A 69 -0.92 -3.39 -5.41
C VAL A 69 -2.02 -3.90 -6.33
N ALA A 70 -2.37 -3.11 -7.34
CA ALA A 70 -3.19 -3.58 -8.45
C ALA A 70 -2.29 -4.27 -9.48
N GLY A 71 -2.76 -5.37 -10.06
CA GLY A 71 -2.09 -6.11 -11.12
C GLY A 71 -1.40 -7.40 -10.66
N SER A 72 -1.34 -7.62 -9.34
CA SER A 72 -0.65 -8.77 -8.75
C SER A 72 -1.15 -9.08 -7.34
N ARG A 73 -0.96 -10.31 -6.87
CA ARG A 73 -1.16 -10.66 -5.45
C ARG A 73 0.01 -10.10 -4.64
N LEU A 74 -0.29 -9.30 -3.62
CA LEU A 74 0.70 -8.76 -2.68
C LEU A 74 0.79 -9.67 -1.46
N CYS A 75 1.99 -9.99 -1.01
CA CYS A 75 2.25 -10.57 0.31
C CYS A 75 3.23 -9.68 1.07
N ALA A 76 2.97 -9.39 2.34
CA ALA A 76 3.88 -8.59 3.16
C ALA A 76 3.71 -8.83 4.67
N ARG A 77 4.72 -8.43 5.44
CA ARG A 77 4.71 -8.41 6.91
C ARG A 77 5.58 -7.31 7.48
N GLY A 78 5.18 -6.78 8.63
CA GLY A 78 5.96 -5.80 9.39
C GLY A 78 6.76 -6.44 10.52
N TYR A 79 7.91 -5.84 10.86
CA TYR A 79 8.63 -6.09 12.11
C TYR A 79 8.34 -4.96 13.08
N LEU A 80 7.70 -5.26 14.21
CA LEU A 80 7.37 -4.28 15.25
C LEU A 80 8.39 -4.33 16.37
N GLN A 81 8.73 -3.14 16.89
CA GLN A 81 9.50 -3.01 18.11
C GLN A 81 8.97 -3.93 19.22
N GLY A 82 9.88 -4.72 19.82
CA GLY A 82 9.57 -5.55 20.99
C GLY A 82 8.61 -6.72 20.75
N THR A 83 8.05 -6.85 19.54
CA THR A 83 7.15 -7.95 19.16
C THR A 83 7.77 -8.86 18.10
N GLY A 84 8.57 -8.29 17.20
CA GLY A 84 9.18 -9.02 16.08
C GLY A 84 8.30 -9.05 14.83
N TRP A 85 8.50 -10.08 14.00
CA TRP A 85 7.76 -10.26 12.76
C TRP A 85 6.28 -10.59 13.02
N GLN A 86 5.37 -9.82 12.42
CA GLN A 86 3.97 -10.21 12.31
C GLN A 86 3.80 -11.39 11.35
N ALA A 87 2.66 -12.07 11.46
CA ALA A 87 2.24 -13.04 10.45
C ALA A 87 2.18 -12.38 9.06
N GLU A 88 2.53 -13.14 8.03
CA GLU A 88 2.43 -12.68 6.66
C GLU A 88 0.97 -12.50 6.24
N GLN A 89 0.69 -11.36 5.64
CA GLN A 89 -0.60 -11.02 5.08
C GLN A 89 -0.48 -11.02 3.56
N CYS A 90 -1.37 -11.75 2.91
CA CYS A 90 -1.45 -11.75 1.45
C CYS A 90 -2.84 -11.32 0.99
N ALA A 91 -2.88 -10.47 -0.02
CA ALA A 91 -4.09 -9.89 -0.57
C ALA A 91 -4.13 -10.01 -2.09
N ALA A 92 -5.33 -10.22 -2.63
CA ALA A 92 -5.55 -10.21 -4.07
C ALA A 92 -5.29 -8.80 -4.64
N SER A 93 -5.16 -8.74 -5.98
CA SER A 93 -4.96 -7.48 -6.70
C SER A 93 -5.92 -6.37 -6.23
N GLY A 94 -5.35 -5.21 -5.91
CA GLY A 94 -6.07 -4.01 -5.48
C GLY A 94 -6.61 -4.05 -4.05
N THR A 95 -6.45 -5.17 -3.33
CA THR A 95 -6.91 -5.29 -1.94
C THR A 95 -5.85 -4.79 -0.97
N ARG A 96 -6.26 -4.00 0.02
CA ARG A 96 -5.35 -3.38 1.00
C ARG A 96 -4.98 -4.37 2.11
N ILE A 97 -3.73 -4.28 2.56
CA ILE A 97 -3.23 -4.90 3.79
C ILE A 97 -2.69 -3.82 4.73
N THR A 98 -2.73 -4.07 6.03
CA THR A 98 -2.20 -3.16 7.05
C THR A 98 -1.09 -3.88 7.82
N LEU A 99 0.13 -3.35 7.72
CA LEU A 99 1.31 -3.80 8.45
C LEU A 99 1.54 -2.87 9.63
N GLY A 100 1.90 -3.38 10.80
CA GLY A 100 2.07 -2.55 12.00
C GLY A 100 0.88 -2.57 12.95
N ALA A 101 0.84 -1.59 13.85
CA ALA A 101 -0.18 -1.46 14.90
C ALA A 101 -0.52 0.02 15.13
N PRO A 102 -1.43 0.60 14.32
CA PRO A 102 -1.72 2.03 14.34
C PRO A 102 -2.30 2.46 15.69
N GLY A 103 -1.76 3.53 16.27
CA GLY A 103 -2.22 4.12 17.52
C GLY A 103 -1.82 3.35 18.77
N LYS A 104 -0.93 2.34 18.65
CA LYS A 104 -0.45 1.54 19.78
C LYS A 104 0.88 2.01 20.35
N GLY A 105 1.51 3.02 19.74
CA GLY A 105 2.83 3.50 20.18
C GLY A 105 3.99 2.56 19.82
N LEU A 106 3.72 1.51 19.05
CA LEU A 106 4.73 0.57 18.55
C LEU A 106 5.19 1.02 17.16
N ARG A 107 6.49 1.21 17.00
CA ARG A 107 7.10 1.54 15.70
C ARG A 107 7.27 0.30 14.83
N LEU A 108 7.09 0.48 13.53
CA LEU A 108 7.65 -0.42 12.52
C LEU A 108 9.16 -0.16 12.40
N GLU A 109 9.94 -1.24 12.41
CA GLU A 109 11.38 -1.19 12.18
C GLU A 109 11.77 -1.75 10.80
N ALA A 110 11.00 -2.71 10.28
CA ALA A 110 11.19 -3.27 8.94
C ALA A 110 9.87 -3.70 8.28
N VAL A 111 9.88 -3.82 6.95
CA VAL A 111 8.81 -4.43 6.14
C VAL A 111 9.44 -5.43 5.19
N LEU A 112 8.87 -6.62 5.11
CA LEU A 112 9.11 -7.61 4.05
C LEU A 112 7.91 -7.63 3.11
N PHE A 113 8.13 -7.69 1.81
CA PHE A 113 7.08 -7.66 0.79
C PHE A 113 7.48 -8.45 -0.47
N SER A 114 6.48 -8.96 -1.18
CA SER A 114 6.61 -9.55 -2.51
C SER A 114 5.31 -9.39 -3.30
N VAL A 115 5.42 -9.45 -4.62
CA VAL A 115 4.27 -9.56 -5.53
C VAL A 115 4.37 -10.86 -6.31
N GLN A 116 3.27 -11.56 -6.53
CA GLN A 116 3.28 -12.88 -7.20
C GLN A 116 3.80 -12.81 -8.64
N SER A 117 3.45 -11.74 -9.35
CA SER A 117 3.90 -11.44 -10.71
C SER A 117 4.30 -9.97 -10.86
N GLY A 118 5.31 -9.70 -11.67
CA GLY A 118 5.87 -8.37 -11.89
C GLY A 118 6.98 -8.02 -10.90
N MET A 119 7.38 -6.76 -10.86
CA MET A 119 8.41 -6.27 -9.96
C MET A 119 7.85 -5.28 -8.94
N ILE A 120 8.27 -5.42 -7.69
CA ILE A 120 8.04 -4.42 -6.64
C ILE A 120 9.36 -4.01 -6.02
N CYS A 121 9.54 -2.70 -5.85
CA CYS A 121 10.69 -2.11 -5.19
C CYS A 121 10.25 -1.35 -3.94
N GLY A 122 11.09 -1.36 -2.90
CA GLY A 122 10.88 -0.62 -1.66
C GLY A 122 12.14 0.12 -1.19
N ASN A 123 11.91 1.19 -0.43
CA ASN A 123 12.94 1.90 0.32
C ASN A 123 12.36 2.43 1.65
N SER A 124 13.22 2.75 2.62
CA SER A 124 12.83 3.27 3.93
C SER A 124 13.78 4.36 4.40
N TYR A 125 13.24 5.39 5.02
CA TYR A 125 14.02 6.33 5.84
C TYR A 125 14.10 5.80 7.27
N VAL A 126 15.29 5.41 7.71
CA VAL A 126 15.53 4.87 9.05
C VAL A 126 16.21 5.92 9.92
N GLN A 127 15.78 6.06 11.18
CA GLN A 127 16.37 7.01 12.13
C GLN A 127 17.90 6.84 12.22
N GLY A 128 18.61 7.95 12.01
CA GLY A 128 20.08 8.00 12.10
C GLY A 128 20.80 7.21 11.00
N VAL A 129 20.09 6.77 9.96
CA VAL A 129 20.65 6.16 8.74
C VAL A 129 20.23 6.97 7.51
N GLY A 130 18.98 7.44 7.47
CA GLY A 130 18.39 8.12 6.34
C GLY A 130 17.76 7.16 5.34
N TRP A 131 17.56 7.63 4.11
CA TRP A 131 17.16 6.78 2.98
C TRP A 131 18.28 5.82 2.61
N ASN A 132 17.92 4.60 2.21
CA ASN A 132 18.91 3.69 1.65
C ASN A 132 19.33 4.20 0.26
N PRO A 133 20.64 4.23 -0.06
CA PRO A 133 21.11 4.68 -1.39
C PRO A 133 20.61 3.81 -2.55
N ILE A 134 20.20 2.57 -2.28
CA ILE A 134 19.64 1.66 -3.27
C ILE A 134 18.19 1.28 -2.92
N TRP A 135 17.41 0.98 -3.95
CA TRP A 135 16.09 0.36 -3.81
C TRP A 135 16.25 -1.16 -3.73
N TYR A 136 15.45 -1.80 -2.87
CA TYR A 136 15.36 -3.26 -2.81
C TYR A 136 14.19 -3.71 -3.66
N CYS A 137 14.47 -4.50 -4.69
CA CYS A 137 13.51 -4.90 -5.70
C CYS A 137 13.41 -6.42 -5.79
N GLY A 138 12.19 -6.93 -5.93
CA GLY A 138 11.90 -8.35 -6.14
C GLY A 138 11.03 -8.58 -7.34
N VAL A 139 11.28 -9.67 -8.04
CA VAL A 139 10.48 -10.14 -9.18
C VAL A 139 9.74 -11.41 -8.83
N ASP A 140 8.50 -11.55 -9.34
CA ASP A 140 7.77 -12.82 -9.42
C ASP A 140 7.85 -13.72 -8.16
N GLY A 141 7.40 -13.17 -7.03
CA GLY A 141 7.33 -13.84 -5.74
C GLY A 141 8.57 -13.69 -4.87
N GLU A 142 9.66 -13.10 -5.38
CA GLU A 142 10.87 -12.83 -4.60
C GLU A 142 10.61 -11.84 -3.46
N SER A 143 10.85 -12.27 -2.23
CA SER A 143 10.65 -11.47 -1.03
C SER A 143 11.80 -10.50 -0.80
N ASN A 144 11.46 -9.23 -0.57
CA ASN A 144 12.41 -8.15 -0.33
C ASN A 144 12.09 -7.38 0.93
N GLY A 145 13.13 -6.85 1.57
CA GLY A 145 13.02 -6.23 2.89
C GLY A 145 13.61 -4.83 2.94
N ILE A 146 12.92 -3.92 3.61
CA ILE A 146 13.39 -2.57 3.94
C ILE A 146 13.40 -2.36 5.45
N GLY A 147 14.19 -1.40 5.91
CA GLY A 147 14.35 -1.09 7.34
C GLY A 147 15.42 -1.93 8.02
N THR A 148 15.27 -2.13 9.32
CA THR A 148 16.18 -2.89 10.18
C THR A 148 15.40 -3.70 11.20
N THR A 149 15.95 -4.82 11.68
CA THR A 149 15.30 -5.65 12.71
C THR A 149 16.10 -5.64 13.99
N GLY A 150 15.49 -5.33 15.13
CA GLY A 150 16.10 -5.48 16.46
C GLY A 150 17.20 -4.45 16.78
N GLN A 151 17.40 -3.46 15.89
CA GLN A 151 18.38 -2.39 16.11
C GLN A 151 17.81 -1.22 16.92
N ASN A 152 16.55 -1.32 17.35
CA ASN A 152 15.83 -0.25 18.03
C ASN A 152 15.74 1.06 17.23
N LYS A 153 15.79 0.99 15.90
CA LYS A 153 15.67 2.14 14.99
C LYS A 153 14.28 2.15 14.36
N ARG A 154 13.60 3.29 14.45
CA ARG A 154 12.31 3.51 13.76
C ARG A 154 12.50 3.76 12.28
N MET A 155 11.55 3.28 11.47
CA MET A 155 11.29 3.88 10.16
C MET A 155 10.46 5.15 10.34
N GLU A 156 10.81 6.22 9.63
CA GLU A 156 10.07 7.50 9.62
C GLU A 156 9.31 7.72 8.31
N ALA A 157 9.76 7.08 7.23
CA ALA A 157 9.06 7.04 5.96
C ALA A 157 9.39 5.75 5.21
N VAL A 158 8.49 5.35 4.31
CA VAL A 158 8.68 4.24 3.38
C VAL A 158 8.27 4.68 1.98
N ALA A 159 8.90 4.07 0.98
CA ALA A 159 8.58 4.32 -0.41
C ALA A 159 8.44 3.00 -1.17
N PHE A 160 7.51 2.96 -2.11
CA PHE A 160 7.24 1.78 -2.94
C PHE A 160 7.05 2.17 -4.40
N MET A 161 7.45 1.29 -5.30
CA MET A 161 7.28 1.43 -6.75
C MET A 161 7.02 0.04 -7.34
N ILE A 162 6.23 -0.03 -8.40
CA ILE A 162 6.12 -1.22 -9.24
C ILE A 162 6.69 -0.94 -10.62
N VAL A 163 7.22 -1.97 -11.28
CA VAL A 163 7.81 -1.92 -12.63
C VAL A 163 7.16 -2.96 -13.53
#